data_AF-A0A2K0U629-F1
#
_entry.id   AF-A0A2K0U629-F1
#
_cell.length_a   1.000
_cell.length_b   1.000
_cell.length_c   1.000
_cell.angle_alpha   90.00
_cell.angle_beta   90.00
_cell.angle_gamma   90.00
#
_symmetry.space_group_name_H-M   'P 1'
#
loop_
_entity.id
_entity.type
_entity.pdbx_description
1 polymer ?
#
loop_
_entity_poly.entity_id
_entity_poly.type
_entity_poly.pdbx_seq_one_letter_code
_entity_poly.pdbx_strand_id
1 'polypeptide(L)'
;MLKTVFYPMNHSFLTNHNGAKIDHYWANWDLCNLASMHAIGVLADDSSLVNEAITYFKSGSGNGAIDKFIWKLYTEAGSSKSLGQGQEAGRDQGHATLDFALVGVLAQQSYNQGNDLFGYLSNKILAGSEYMAKYNLGQDVPYTTHSNSDVTQTLISTGSRGTIRPMGELLYAHYGVLKGLNASWTKAYRDLVVSNGGGAEGGGGDYGSTSGGYDQLGFGTVLYRLDA
;
A
#
# COMPACT_ATOMS: atom_id res chain seq x y z
N MET A 1 -21.19 -12.66 12.91
CA MET A 1 -20.12 -11.82 13.49
C MET A 1 -19.46 -10.94 12.42
N LEU A 2 -18.71 -11.50 11.46
CA LEU A 2 -17.99 -10.68 10.46
C LEU A 2 -18.89 -9.76 9.64
N LYS A 3 -19.93 -10.30 9.01
CA LYS A 3 -20.90 -9.53 8.22
C LYS A 3 -21.83 -8.62 9.04
N THR A 4 -22.02 -8.92 10.33
CA THR A 4 -23.02 -8.25 11.18
C THR A 4 -22.43 -7.22 12.11
N VAL A 5 -21.11 -7.25 12.36
CA VAL A 5 -20.41 -6.36 13.28
C VAL A 5 -19.29 -5.61 12.57
N PHE A 6 -18.39 -6.31 11.88
CA PHE A 6 -17.20 -5.67 11.31
C PHE A 6 -17.47 -5.02 9.95
N TYR A 7 -18.09 -5.74 9.00
CA TYR A 7 -18.42 -5.18 7.68
C TYR A 7 -19.22 -3.86 7.76
N PRO A 8 -20.27 -3.73 8.59
CA PRO A 8 -21.02 -2.47 8.68
C PRO A 8 -20.16 -1.27 9.10
N MET A 9 -19.12 -1.49 9.91
CA MET A 9 -18.20 -0.42 10.32
C MET A 9 -17.33 0.02 9.14
N ASN A 10 -16.77 -0.94 8.39
CA ASN A 10 -15.96 -0.64 7.21
C ASN A 10 -16.79 0.08 6.14
N HIS A 11 -17.99 -0.45 5.84
CA HIS A 11 -18.90 0.13 4.87
C HIS A 11 -19.32 1.56 5.27
N SER A 12 -19.67 1.76 6.54
CA SER A 12 -20.03 3.07 7.06
C SER A 12 -18.87 4.06 6.95
N PHE A 13 -17.64 3.64 7.28
CA PHE A 13 -16.46 4.49 7.14
C PHE A 13 -16.21 4.87 5.68
N LEU A 14 -16.20 3.90 4.76
CA LEU A 14 -15.93 4.15 3.33
C LEU A 14 -17.02 4.99 2.66
N THR A 15 -18.25 4.98 3.18
CA THR A 15 -19.38 5.75 2.65
C THR A 15 -19.45 7.16 3.25
N ASN A 16 -19.24 7.28 4.56
CA ASN A 16 -19.55 8.50 5.30
C ASN A 16 -18.31 9.26 5.76
N HIS A 17 -17.12 8.64 5.78
CA HIS A 17 -15.86 9.21 6.28
C HIS A 17 -16.05 9.90 7.64
N ASN A 18 -16.78 9.26 8.55
CA ASN A 18 -17.16 9.81 9.87
C ASN A 18 -17.76 11.22 9.84
N GLY A 19 -18.43 11.61 8.75
CA GLY A 19 -18.98 12.95 8.55
C GLY A 19 -17.95 14.01 8.16
N ALA A 20 -16.68 13.65 7.99
CA ALA A 20 -15.63 14.53 7.48
C ALA A 20 -15.75 14.72 5.96
N LYS A 21 -14.98 15.67 5.42
CA LYS A 21 -14.80 15.79 3.97
C LYS A 21 -14.14 14.52 3.41
N ILE A 22 -14.51 14.16 2.18
CA ILE A 22 -14.13 12.89 1.56
C ILE A 22 -12.62 12.65 1.44
N ASP A 23 -11.83 13.72 1.35
CA ASP A 23 -10.37 13.70 1.23
C ASP A 23 -9.65 13.95 2.56
N HIS A 24 -10.38 14.08 3.67
CA HIS A 24 -9.81 14.37 5.00
C HIS A 24 -9.00 13.18 5.54
N TYR A 25 -9.57 11.98 5.51
CA TYR A 25 -8.87 10.78 5.97
C TYR A 25 -7.84 10.33 4.96
N TRP A 26 -6.68 9.94 5.47
CA TRP A 26 -5.56 9.50 4.65
C TRP A 26 -5.78 8.10 4.03
N ALA A 27 -4.92 7.69 3.11
CA ALA A 27 -5.11 6.48 2.30
C ALA A 27 -5.05 5.23 3.16
N ASN A 28 -4.20 5.20 4.18
CA ASN A 28 -4.11 4.06 5.09
C ASN A 28 -5.46 3.73 5.76
N TRP A 29 -6.29 4.73 6.04
CA TRP A 29 -7.61 4.54 6.65
C TRP A 29 -8.57 3.85 5.69
N ASP A 30 -8.66 4.31 4.45
CA ASP A 30 -9.49 3.64 3.45
C ASP A 30 -8.93 2.25 3.14
N LEU A 31 -7.62 2.13 2.88
CA LEU A 31 -6.97 0.88 2.48
C LEU A 31 -7.12 -0.24 3.54
N CYS A 32 -7.03 0.07 4.83
CA CYS A 32 -7.24 -0.93 5.88
C CYS A 32 -8.71 -1.40 5.94
N ASN A 33 -9.67 -0.49 5.74
CA ASN A 33 -11.09 -0.82 5.66
C ASN A 33 -11.41 -1.66 4.41
N LEU A 34 -10.78 -1.35 3.27
CA LEU A 34 -10.91 -2.12 2.03
C LEU A 34 -10.34 -3.53 2.18
N ALA A 35 -9.13 -3.67 2.73
CA ALA A 35 -8.52 -4.99 2.96
C ALA A 35 -9.36 -5.84 3.93
N SER A 36 -9.87 -5.23 5.00
CA SER A 36 -10.75 -5.90 5.96
C SER A 36 -12.10 -6.29 5.33
N MET A 37 -12.72 -5.39 4.56
CA MET A 37 -14.00 -5.66 3.88
C MET A 37 -13.87 -6.78 2.83
N HIS A 38 -12.79 -6.73 2.03
CA HIS A 38 -12.48 -7.76 1.05
C HIS A 38 -12.27 -9.12 1.72
N ALA A 39 -11.46 -9.18 2.78
CA ALA A 39 -11.20 -10.42 3.53
C ALA A 39 -12.47 -11.00 4.16
N ILE A 40 -13.36 -10.14 4.69
CA ILE A 40 -14.68 -10.56 5.22
C ILE A 40 -15.51 -11.19 4.10
N GLY A 41 -15.54 -10.57 2.90
CA GLY A 41 -16.24 -11.12 1.75
C GLY A 41 -15.74 -12.51 1.35
N VAL A 42 -14.41 -12.69 1.27
CA VAL A 42 -13.80 -14.00 0.96
C VAL A 42 -14.17 -15.05 2.01
N LEU A 43 -14.00 -14.74 3.30
CA LEU A 43 -14.25 -15.70 4.39
C LEU A 43 -15.74 -16.05 4.53
N ALA A 44 -16.63 -15.13 4.16
CA ALA A 44 -18.07 -15.34 4.22
C ALA A 44 -18.67 -15.91 2.91
N ASP A 45 -17.83 -16.23 1.92
CA ASP A 45 -18.24 -16.63 0.57
C ASP A 45 -19.24 -15.65 -0.07
N ASP A 46 -18.96 -14.36 0.07
CA ASP A 46 -19.81 -13.27 -0.39
C ASP A 46 -19.06 -12.37 -1.37
N SER A 47 -19.23 -12.68 -2.66
CA SER A 47 -18.63 -11.92 -3.76
C SER A 47 -19.10 -10.47 -3.84
N SER A 48 -20.24 -10.10 -3.24
CA SER A 48 -20.71 -8.70 -3.27
C SER A 48 -19.80 -7.78 -2.46
N LEU A 49 -19.33 -8.23 -1.29
CA LEU A 49 -18.39 -7.49 -0.44
C LEU A 49 -16.99 -7.40 -1.07
N VAL A 50 -16.55 -8.48 -1.73
CA VAL A 50 -15.31 -8.49 -2.50
C VAL A 50 -15.37 -7.46 -3.64
N ASN A 51 -16.46 -7.47 -4.41
CA ASN A 51 -16.67 -6.56 -5.53
C ASN A 51 -16.82 -5.10 -5.07
N GLU A 52 -17.43 -4.86 -3.91
CA GLU A 52 -17.50 -3.53 -3.32
C GLU A 52 -16.10 -2.96 -3.02
N ALA A 53 -15.24 -3.75 -2.38
CA ALA A 53 -13.87 -3.32 -2.07
C ALA A 53 -13.06 -3.04 -3.34
N ILE A 54 -13.16 -3.91 -4.35
CA ILE A 54 -12.51 -3.74 -5.65
C ILE A 54 -13.03 -2.49 -6.36
N THR A 55 -14.35 -2.28 -6.35
CA THR A 55 -14.97 -1.11 -7.00
C THR A 55 -14.52 0.19 -6.34
N TYR A 56 -14.50 0.22 -5.01
CA TYR A 56 -14.00 1.37 -4.27
C TYR A 56 -12.52 1.63 -4.56
N PHE A 57 -11.68 0.59 -4.56
CA PHE A 57 -10.26 0.76 -4.90
C PHE A 57 -10.07 1.35 -6.31
N LYS A 58 -10.90 0.96 -7.29
CA LYS A 58 -10.79 1.43 -8.67
C LYS A 58 -11.36 2.83 -8.90
N SER A 59 -12.47 3.18 -8.24
CA SER A 59 -13.22 4.41 -8.56
C SER A 59 -13.92 5.06 -7.35
N GLY A 60 -13.55 4.69 -6.13
CA GLY A 60 -14.11 5.23 -4.90
C GLY A 60 -13.81 6.72 -4.72
N SER A 61 -14.59 7.36 -3.85
CA SER A 61 -14.51 8.81 -3.65
C SER A 61 -13.40 9.23 -2.69
N GLY A 62 -12.97 8.39 -1.75
CA GLY A 62 -11.91 8.67 -0.78
C GLY A 62 -10.49 8.35 -1.25
N ASN A 63 -9.52 8.57 -0.36
CA ASN A 63 -8.10 8.47 -0.63
C ASN A 63 -7.58 7.03 -0.82
N GLY A 64 -8.37 6.00 -0.53
CA GLY A 64 -8.04 4.60 -0.84
C GLY A 64 -8.28 4.20 -2.29
N ALA A 65 -8.96 5.03 -3.08
CA ALA A 65 -9.06 4.84 -4.51
C ALA A 65 -7.69 5.11 -5.17
N ILE A 66 -7.25 4.22 -6.07
CA ILE A 66 -5.87 4.22 -6.58
C ILE A 66 -5.44 5.53 -7.27
N ASP A 67 -6.38 6.26 -7.89
CA ASP A 67 -6.11 7.55 -8.52
C ASP A 67 -5.96 8.71 -7.53
N LYS A 68 -6.45 8.54 -6.29
CA LYS A 68 -6.26 9.50 -5.19
C LYS A 68 -5.09 9.11 -4.29
N PHE A 69 -4.89 7.81 -4.09
CA PHE A 69 -3.75 7.28 -3.35
C PHE A 69 -2.44 7.58 -4.08
N ILE A 70 -2.25 7.04 -5.29
CA ILE A 70 -1.06 7.24 -6.12
C ILE A 70 -1.41 8.32 -7.15
N TRP A 71 -1.48 9.56 -6.70
CA TRP A 71 -2.13 10.63 -7.45
C TRP A 71 -1.24 11.28 -8.52
N LYS A 72 0.09 11.15 -8.41
CA LYS A 72 1.03 11.78 -9.34
C LYS A 72 2.08 10.78 -9.84
N LEU A 73 2.19 10.68 -11.16
CA LEU A 73 3.24 9.88 -11.82
C LEU A 73 4.37 10.78 -12.33
N TYR A 74 5.57 10.22 -12.35
CA TYR A 74 6.80 10.79 -12.88
C TYR A 74 7.53 9.74 -13.71
N THR A 75 8.40 10.21 -14.60
CA THR A 75 9.44 9.37 -15.19
C THR A 75 10.72 9.56 -14.38
N GLU A 76 11.34 8.46 -13.98
CA GLU A 76 12.62 8.50 -13.29
C GLU A 76 13.72 9.11 -14.19
N ALA A 77 14.48 10.05 -13.64
CA ALA A 77 15.58 10.68 -14.38
C ALA A 77 16.61 9.63 -14.84
N GLY A 78 16.95 9.66 -16.13
CA GLY A 78 17.91 8.72 -16.73
C GLY A 78 17.37 7.32 -17.02
N SER A 79 16.06 7.06 -16.83
CA SER A 79 15.43 5.80 -17.21
C SER A 79 14.02 6.04 -17.79
N SER A 80 13.35 4.97 -18.22
CA SER A 80 11.93 5.01 -18.64
C SER A 80 10.98 4.52 -17.53
N LYS A 81 11.48 4.35 -16.31
CA LYS A 81 10.71 3.80 -15.19
C LYS A 81 9.70 4.82 -14.69
N SER A 82 8.44 4.38 -14.53
CA SER A 82 7.40 5.19 -13.88
C SER A 82 7.56 5.14 -12.36
N LEU A 83 7.51 6.30 -11.71
CA LEU A 83 7.48 6.46 -10.26
C LEU A 83 6.18 7.16 -9.85
N GLY A 84 5.49 6.66 -8.83
CA GLY A 84 4.21 7.19 -8.36
C GLY A 84 4.30 7.78 -6.95
N GLN A 85 4.07 9.08 -6.80
CA GLN A 85 3.95 9.70 -5.49
C GLN A 85 2.62 9.31 -4.83
N GLY A 86 2.75 8.62 -3.69
CA GLY A 86 1.66 8.43 -2.76
C GLY A 86 1.29 9.73 -2.07
N GLN A 87 0.00 9.95 -1.82
CA GLN A 87 -0.48 11.20 -1.24
C GLN A 87 0.11 11.44 0.18
N GLU A 88 0.39 10.39 0.97
CA GLU A 88 0.94 10.53 2.33
C GLU A 88 2.46 10.80 2.37
N ALA A 89 3.14 10.83 1.22
CA ALA A 89 4.60 11.00 1.18
C ALA A 89 5.08 12.31 1.84
N GLY A 90 4.25 13.36 1.84
CA GLY A 90 4.51 14.62 2.52
C GLY A 90 4.20 14.64 4.02
N ARG A 91 3.57 13.58 4.56
CA ARG A 91 3.19 13.47 5.98
C ARG A 91 4.36 12.94 6.79
N ASP A 92 4.66 11.66 6.59
CA ASP A 92 5.82 10.95 7.09
C ASP A 92 5.94 9.60 6.37
N GLN A 93 7.12 9.00 6.41
CA GLN A 93 7.37 7.73 5.73
C GLN A 93 6.85 6.51 6.50
N GLY A 94 6.55 6.65 7.79
CA GLY A 94 5.93 5.57 8.57
C GLY A 94 4.55 5.20 8.01
N HIS A 95 3.76 6.20 7.64
CA HIS A 95 2.46 6.03 7.02
C HIS A 95 2.53 5.87 5.50
N ALA A 96 3.39 6.63 4.80
CA ALA A 96 3.54 6.44 3.36
C ALA A 96 3.96 5.01 3.00
N THR A 97 4.77 4.34 3.83
CA THR A 97 5.11 2.91 3.65
C THR A 97 3.97 1.97 4.06
N LEU A 98 3.14 2.35 5.06
CA LEU A 98 1.96 1.57 5.46
C LEU A 98 0.97 1.41 4.31
N ASP A 99 0.73 2.48 3.55
CA ASP A 99 -0.19 2.44 2.41
C ASP A 99 0.18 1.31 1.42
N PHE A 100 1.47 1.14 1.14
CA PHE A 100 1.94 0.11 0.22
C PHE A 100 1.90 -1.30 0.81
N ALA A 101 2.05 -1.44 2.12
CA ALA A 101 1.81 -2.71 2.80
C ALA A 101 0.32 -3.12 2.69
N LEU A 102 -0.60 -2.18 2.94
CA LEU A 102 -2.05 -2.42 2.87
C LEU A 102 -2.52 -2.70 1.44
N VAL A 103 -2.10 -1.88 0.47
CA VAL A 103 -2.48 -2.09 -0.94
C VAL A 103 -1.90 -3.39 -1.51
N GLY A 104 -0.71 -3.81 -1.05
CA GLY A 104 -0.12 -5.10 -1.40
C GLY A 104 -1.01 -6.25 -0.94
N VAL A 105 -1.47 -6.21 0.31
CA VAL A 105 -2.40 -7.21 0.86
C VAL A 105 -3.74 -7.21 0.09
N LEU A 106 -4.33 -6.04 -0.14
CA LEU A 106 -5.59 -5.93 -0.91
C LEU A 106 -5.41 -6.52 -2.32
N ALA A 107 -4.34 -6.16 -3.02
CA ALA A 107 -4.05 -6.66 -4.37
C ALA A 107 -3.81 -8.17 -4.38
N GLN A 108 -3.10 -8.72 -3.39
CA GLN A 108 -2.88 -10.16 -3.26
C GLN A 108 -4.17 -10.92 -2.99
N GLN A 109 -5.03 -10.40 -2.09
CA GLN A 109 -6.33 -11.00 -1.82
C GLN A 109 -7.21 -10.99 -3.06
N SER A 110 -7.27 -9.88 -3.80
CA SER A 110 -8.01 -9.80 -5.06
C SER A 110 -7.44 -10.73 -6.14
N TYR A 111 -6.11 -10.82 -6.26
CA TYR A 111 -5.46 -11.71 -7.21
C TYR A 111 -5.79 -13.18 -6.94
N ASN A 112 -5.82 -13.57 -5.66
CA ASN A 112 -6.23 -14.92 -5.24
C ASN A 112 -7.72 -15.21 -5.56
N GLN A 113 -8.55 -14.18 -5.77
CA GLN A 113 -9.95 -14.29 -6.21
C GLN A 113 -10.10 -14.07 -7.73
N GLY A 114 -9.01 -14.15 -8.50
CA GLY A 114 -9.03 -14.00 -9.96
C GLY A 114 -9.12 -12.56 -10.47
N ASN A 115 -8.94 -11.55 -9.60
CA ASN A 115 -9.01 -10.14 -9.96
C ASN A 115 -7.61 -9.48 -9.89
N ASP A 116 -7.03 -9.16 -11.05
CA ASP A 116 -5.67 -8.60 -11.14
C ASP A 116 -5.65 -7.09 -10.86
N LEU A 117 -5.58 -6.72 -9.57
CA LEU A 117 -5.36 -5.34 -9.14
C LEU A 117 -3.90 -4.89 -9.31
N PHE A 118 -2.93 -5.81 -9.30
CA PHE A 118 -1.53 -5.48 -9.55
C PHE A 118 -1.34 -4.92 -10.96
N GLY A 119 -1.98 -5.52 -11.97
CA GLY A 119 -1.96 -5.05 -13.35
C GLY A 119 -2.74 -3.76 -13.62
N TYR A 120 -3.56 -3.30 -12.67
CA TYR A 120 -4.49 -2.20 -12.90
C TYR A 120 -3.76 -0.87 -13.18
N LEU A 121 -4.31 -0.07 -14.12
CA LEU A 121 -3.76 1.20 -14.59
C LEU A 121 -2.27 1.12 -14.98
N SER A 122 -1.91 0.10 -15.78
CA SER A 122 -0.53 -0.14 -16.23
C SER A 122 0.46 -0.36 -15.07
N ASN A 123 0.07 -1.20 -14.11
CA ASN A 123 0.84 -1.50 -12.89
C ASN A 123 1.07 -0.26 -12.01
N LYS A 124 0.01 0.51 -11.74
CA LYS A 124 0.15 1.77 -10.98
C LYS A 124 0.64 1.55 -9.54
N ILE A 125 0.27 0.42 -8.92
CA ILE A 125 0.82 0.01 -7.62
C ILE A 125 2.35 -0.18 -7.71
N LEU A 126 2.87 -0.81 -8.78
CA LEU A 126 4.31 -0.96 -9.00
C LEU A 126 5.01 0.40 -9.04
N ALA A 127 4.48 1.34 -9.84
CA ALA A 127 5.04 2.69 -9.93
C ALA A 127 5.11 3.37 -8.54
N GLY A 128 4.05 3.24 -7.74
CA GLY A 128 4.03 3.76 -6.38
C GLY A 128 5.05 3.08 -5.45
N SER A 129 5.12 1.74 -5.51
CA SER A 129 6.06 0.98 -4.68
C SER A 129 7.52 1.28 -5.01
N GLU A 130 7.85 1.51 -6.30
CA GLU A 130 9.19 1.91 -6.73
C GLU A 130 9.56 3.30 -6.23
N TYR A 131 8.62 4.26 -6.28
CA TYR A 131 8.83 5.62 -5.74
C TYR A 131 9.10 5.60 -4.24
N MET A 132 8.22 4.94 -3.48
CA MET A 132 8.32 4.87 -2.03
C MET A 132 9.61 4.15 -1.61
N ALA A 133 9.93 3.02 -2.25
CA ALA A 133 11.13 2.25 -1.96
C ALA A 133 12.39 3.06 -2.25
N LYS A 134 12.46 3.71 -3.42
CA LYS A 134 13.59 4.58 -3.80
C LYS A 134 13.85 5.65 -2.73
N TYR A 135 12.80 6.34 -2.28
CA TYR A 135 12.95 7.40 -1.27
C TYR A 135 13.40 6.88 0.09
N ASN A 136 12.86 5.74 0.53
CA ASN A 136 13.23 5.11 1.80
C ASN A 136 14.59 4.39 1.76
N LEU A 137 15.15 4.12 0.58
CA LEU A 137 16.55 3.72 0.41
C LEU A 137 17.54 4.90 0.44
N GLY A 138 17.07 6.09 0.81
CA GLY A 138 17.90 7.29 0.93
C GLY A 138 18.16 8.02 -0.40
N GLN A 139 17.53 7.59 -1.49
CA GLN A 139 17.64 8.27 -2.79
C GLN A 139 16.60 9.38 -2.92
N ASP A 140 16.86 10.37 -3.78
CA ASP A 140 15.92 11.45 -4.02
C ASP A 140 14.85 11.06 -5.05
N VAL A 141 13.66 11.63 -4.88
CA VAL A 141 12.50 11.46 -5.75
C VAL A 141 11.87 12.82 -6.05
N PRO A 142 11.27 13.03 -7.23
CA PRO A 142 10.52 14.25 -7.51
C PRO A 142 9.29 14.33 -6.58
N TYR A 143 8.89 15.55 -6.23
CA TYR A 143 7.72 15.77 -5.38
C TYR A 143 6.90 16.96 -5.90
N THR A 144 5.60 16.77 -6.01
CA THR A 144 4.62 17.82 -6.33
C THR A 144 3.84 18.11 -5.06
N THR A 145 3.64 19.38 -4.73
CA THR A 145 2.82 19.80 -3.59
C THR A 145 1.49 19.05 -3.58
N HIS A 146 1.21 18.36 -2.47
CA HIS A 146 -0.05 17.69 -2.23
C HIS A 146 -0.91 18.56 -1.31
N SER A 147 -2.20 18.69 -1.61
CA SER A 147 -3.16 19.40 -0.78
C SER A 147 -4.46 18.61 -0.72
N ASN A 148 -5.03 18.51 0.47
CA ASN A 148 -6.38 18.03 0.71
C ASN A 148 -7.14 19.08 1.53
N SER A 149 -8.33 18.73 2.01
CA SER A 149 -9.15 19.62 2.80
C SER A 149 -8.67 19.93 4.22
N ASP A 150 -7.61 19.27 4.69
CA ASP A 150 -7.03 19.42 6.04
C ASP A 150 -5.63 20.08 6.01
N VAL A 151 -4.76 19.64 5.09
CA VAL A 151 -3.36 20.04 5.04
C VAL A 151 -2.86 20.33 3.63
N THR A 152 -1.76 21.09 3.56
CA THR A 152 -0.96 21.27 2.35
C THR A 152 0.49 20.91 2.65
N GLN A 153 1.04 19.98 1.87
CA GLN A 153 2.37 19.43 2.00
C GLN A 153 3.21 19.84 0.80
N THR A 154 4.02 20.88 0.97
CA THR A 154 4.84 21.48 -0.11
C THR A 154 6.13 20.72 -0.38
N LEU A 155 6.55 19.85 0.55
CA LEU A 155 7.77 19.04 0.45
C LEU A 155 7.47 17.61 0.87
N ILE A 156 8.26 16.68 0.34
CA ILE A 156 8.28 15.30 0.83
C ILE A 156 8.85 15.28 2.27
N SER A 157 8.23 14.49 3.15
CA SER A 157 8.65 14.44 4.55
C SER A 157 9.91 13.61 4.74
N THR A 158 10.86 14.11 5.52
CA THR A 158 12.01 13.32 6.00
C THR A 158 11.69 12.52 7.26
N GLY A 159 10.51 12.74 7.87
CA GLY A 159 10.05 12.01 9.05
C GLY A 159 10.00 10.52 8.78
N SER A 160 10.69 9.74 9.61
CA SER A 160 10.79 8.27 9.50
C SER A 160 11.37 7.76 8.17
N ARG A 161 12.10 8.58 7.40
CA ARG A 161 12.74 8.13 6.15
C ARG A 161 13.70 6.98 6.43
N GLY A 162 13.56 5.90 5.65
CA GLY A 162 14.32 4.67 5.88
C GLY A 162 13.72 3.74 6.93
N THR A 163 12.45 3.96 7.28
CA THR A 163 11.69 3.02 8.12
C THR A 163 11.75 1.60 7.54
N ILE A 164 11.88 0.62 8.42
CA ILE A 164 11.91 -0.81 8.09
C ILE A 164 10.49 -1.35 8.24
N ARG A 165 9.90 -1.83 7.14
CA ARG A 165 8.53 -2.35 7.12
C ARG A 165 8.43 -3.62 6.26
N PRO A 166 7.85 -4.73 6.77
CA PRO A 166 7.71 -6.00 6.05
C PRO A 166 6.60 -5.94 4.99
N MET A 167 6.90 -5.32 3.86
CA MET A 167 6.01 -5.21 2.70
C MET A 167 6.71 -5.59 1.39
N GLY A 168 8.04 -5.64 1.39
CA GLY A 168 8.83 -5.76 0.18
C GLY A 168 8.70 -7.13 -0.46
N GLU A 169 8.58 -8.19 0.36
CA GLU A 169 8.46 -9.56 -0.14
C GLU A 169 7.25 -9.75 -1.04
N LEU A 170 6.08 -9.31 -0.60
CA LEU A 170 4.83 -9.43 -1.36
C LEU A 170 4.95 -8.72 -2.72
N LEU A 171 5.31 -7.45 -2.70
CA LEU A 171 5.34 -6.62 -3.90
C LEU A 171 6.42 -7.09 -4.88
N TYR A 172 7.61 -7.45 -4.39
CA TYR A 172 8.68 -7.94 -5.24
C TYR A 172 8.40 -9.33 -5.80
N ALA A 173 7.82 -10.24 -5.00
CA ALA A 173 7.43 -11.56 -5.49
C ALA A 173 6.45 -11.46 -6.65
N HIS A 174 5.43 -10.60 -6.53
CA HIS A 174 4.46 -10.42 -7.61
C HIS A 174 5.08 -9.75 -8.85
N TYR A 175 5.71 -8.58 -8.68
CA TYR A 175 6.15 -7.81 -9.85
C TYR A 175 7.48 -8.27 -10.43
N GLY A 176 8.46 -8.50 -9.57
CA GLY A 176 9.82 -8.84 -9.99
C GLY A 176 9.97 -10.30 -10.39
N VAL A 177 9.41 -11.23 -9.61
CA VAL A 177 9.56 -12.67 -9.86
C VAL A 177 8.45 -13.17 -10.79
N LEU A 178 7.19 -13.08 -10.36
CA LEU A 178 6.07 -13.66 -11.13
C LEU A 178 5.83 -12.96 -12.49
N LYS A 179 5.90 -11.62 -12.53
CA LYS A 179 5.64 -10.85 -13.76
C LYS A 179 6.90 -10.48 -14.54
N GLY A 180 8.09 -10.69 -13.98
CA GLY A 180 9.37 -10.34 -14.62
C GLY A 180 9.54 -8.83 -14.92
N LEU A 181 8.81 -7.97 -14.21
CA LEU A 181 8.84 -6.52 -14.42
C LEU A 181 10.01 -5.88 -13.67
N ASN A 182 10.40 -4.68 -14.12
CA ASN A 182 11.47 -3.91 -13.48
C ASN A 182 11.00 -3.30 -12.13
N ALA A 183 11.07 -4.11 -11.07
CA ALA A 183 10.80 -3.74 -9.67
C ALA A 183 12.10 -3.57 -8.85
N SER A 184 13.09 -2.88 -9.41
CA SER A 184 14.44 -2.79 -8.86
C SER A 184 14.52 -2.08 -7.50
N TRP A 185 13.76 -1.00 -7.30
CA TRP A 185 13.77 -0.28 -6.03
C TRP A 185 13.02 -1.06 -4.95
N THR A 186 11.88 -1.64 -5.29
CA THR A 186 11.13 -2.52 -4.39
C THR A 186 11.95 -3.75 -4.00
N LYS A 187 12.72 -4.34 -4.94
CA LYS A 187 13.69 -5.39 -4.64
C LYS A 187 14.71 -4.93 -3.61
N ALA A 188 15.37 -3.80 -3.85
CA ALA A 188 16.41 -3.28 -2.96
C ALA A 188 15.86 -2.97 -1.56
N TYR A 189 14.64 -2.44 -1.47
CA TYR A 189 13.98 -2.21 -0.18
C TYR A 189 13.61 -3.53 0.51
N ARG A 190 13.09 -4.52 -0.23
CA ARG A 190 12.88 -5.88 0.30
C ARG A 190 14.17 -6.44 0.88
N ASP A 191 15.27 -6.37 0.13
CA ASP A 191 16.58 -6.90 0.55
C ASP A 191 17.09 -6.17 1.81
N LEU A 192 16.87 -4.85 1.94
CA LEU A 192 17.15 -4.08 3.15
C LEU A 192 16.37 -4.61 4.37
N VAL A 193 15.05 -4.79 4.23
CA VAL A 193 14.19 -5.26 5.32
C VAL A 193 14.55 -6.68 5.75
N VAL A 194 14.78 -7.57 4.79
CA VAL A 194 15.21 -8.96 5.03
C VAL A 194 16.57 -9.00 5.73
N SER A 195 17.53 -8.17 5.31
CA SER A 195 18.82 -8.08 5.99
C SER A 195 18.69 -7.53 7.41
N ASN A 196 17.79 -6.58 7.64
CA ASN A 196 17.53 -6.04 8.98
C ASN A 196 16.91 -7.09 9.91
N GLY A 197 16.03 -7.95 9.39
CA GLY A 197 15.41 -9.06 10.11
C GLY A 197 16.26 -10.33 10.23
N GLY A 198 17.57 -10.27 9.95
CA GLY A 198 18.47 -11.43 10.10
C GLY A 198 18.31 -12.52 9.04
N GLY A 199 17.80 -12.17 7.85
CA GLY A 199 17.64 -13.08 6.70
C GLY A 199 16.20 -13.40 6.32
N ALA A 200 15.22 -12.89 7.08
CA ALA A 200 13.80 -13.00 6.77
C ALA A 200 13.02 -11.78 7.29
N GLU A 201 11.84 -11.52 6.71
CA GLU A 201 10.87 -10.61 7.31
C GLU A 201 10.25 -11.28 8.55
N GLY A 202 10.45 -10.67 9.72
CA GLY A 202 9.70 -10.94 10.94
C GLY A 202 8.24 -10.47 10.89
N GLY A 203 7.55 -10.58 12.02
CA GLY A 203 6.12 -10.29 12.18
C GLY A 203 5.82 -9.04 13.00
N GLY A 204 4.56 -8.93 13.44
CA GLY A 204 4.13 -7.89 14.36
C GLY A 204 4.97 -7.87 15.65
N GLY A 205 5.50 -6.71 16.02
CA GLY A 205 6.38 -6.51 17.17
C GLY A 205 7.89 -6.52 16.85
N ASP A 206 8.30 -7.05 15.68
CA ASP A 206 9.72 -7.07 15.27
C ASP A 206 10.17 -5.72 14.69
N TYR A 207 9.24 -4.81 14.39
CA TYR A 207 9.48 -3.51 13.73
C TYR A 207 9.17 -2.31 14.63
N GLY A 208 9.36 -2.49 15.94
CA GLY A 208 9.17 -1.46 16.96
C GLY A 208 8.04 -1.77 17.94
N SER A 209 8.05 -1.07 19.07
CA SER A 209 7.12 -1.29 20.19
C SER A 209 5.86 -0.43 20.14
N THR A 210 5.74 0.47 19.17
CA THR A 210 4.57 1.33 18.96
C THR A 210 3.57 0.67 18.00
N SER A 211 2.40 1.29 17.80
CA SER A 211 1.35 0.74 16.91
C SER A 211 1.87 0.38 15.51
N GLY A 212 2.82 1.16 14.98
CA GLY A 212 3.43 0.93 13.66
C GLY A 212 4.01 -0.48 13.47
N GLY A 213 4.56 -1.06 14.55
CA GLY A 213 5.10 -2.41 14.55
C GLY A 213 4.04 -3.52 14.46
N TYR A 214 2.76 -3.18 14.58
CA TYR A 214 1.62 -4.11 14.59
C TYR A 214 0.61 -3.86 13.45
N ASP A 215 0.82 -2.82 12.62
CA ASP A 215 -0.12 -2.46 11.55
C ASP A 215 -0.21 -3.49 10.41
N GLN A 216 0.77 -4.40 10.31
CA GLN A 216 0.71 -5.51 9.36
C GLN A 216 1.19 -6.82 9.99
N LEU A 217 0.78 -7.94 9.39
CA LEU A 217 1.14 -9.27 9.87
C LEU A 217 2.65 -9.56 9.78
N GLY A 218 3.30 -9.10 8.71
CA GLY A 218 4.68 -9.44 8.38
C GLY A 218 4.82 -10.87 7.83
N PHE A 219 5.93 -11.54 8.15
CA PHE A 219 6.27 -12.90 7.70
C PHE A 219 6.29 -13.10 6.18
N GLY A 220 6.54 -12.03 5.41
CA GLY A 220 6.42 -12.08 3.95
C GLY A 220 7.38 -13.06 3.27
N THR A 221 8.54 -13.33 3.90
CA THR A 221 9.48 -14.37 3.42
C THR A 221 8.85 -15.75 3.34
N VAL A 222 7.97 -16.10 4.28
CA VAL A 222 7.26 -17.40 4.28
C VAL A 222 6.02 -17.34 3.39
N LEU A 223 5.32 -16.21 3.39
CA LEU A 223 4.01 -16.10 2.74
C LEU A 223 4.07 -15.86 1.23
N TYR A 224 5.08 -15.15 0.75
CA TYR A 224 5.08 -14.62 -0.62
C TYR A 224 6.32 -14.95 -1.43
N ARG A 225 7.45 -15.31 -0.80
CA ARG A 225 8.70 -15.50 -1.55
C ARG A 225 8.54 -16.62 -2.57
N LEU A 226 8.84 -16.28 -3.82
CA LEU A 226 8.92 -17.21 -4.95
C LEU A 226 10.39 -17.44 -5.30
N ASP A 227 10.72 -18.65 -5.72
CA ASP A 227 12.01 -18.94 -6.33
C ASP A 227 12.09 -18.28 -7.71
N ALA A 228 13.24 -17.72 -8.04
CA ALA A 228 13.51 -17.04 -9.31
C ALA A 228 14.13 -17.97 -10.34
#